data_AF-A0AAI8RAV8-F1
#
_entry.id   AF-A0AAI8RAV8-F1
#
_cell.length_a   1.000
_cell.length_b   1.000
_cell.length_c   1.000
_cell.angle_alpha   90.00
_cell.angle_beta   90.00
_cell.angle_gamma   90.00
#
_symmetry.space_group_name_H-M   'P 1'
#
loop_
_entity.id
_entity.type
_entity.pdbx_description
1 polymer ?
#
loop_
_entity_poly.entity_id
_entity_poly.type
_entity_poly.pdbx_seq_one_letter_code
_entity_poly.pdbx_strand_id
1 'polypeptide(L)'
;MKIDYLELINEIAKYKAGEEIEILRDVYEQLEEAGIDGIKKDRSNWSKLRYYFALYIDGSQLRNSAYTKLLFIDCVKGLQKHLDELEKV
;
A
#
# COMPACT_ATOMS: atom_id res chain seq x y z
N MET A 1 16.47 4.53 8.11
CA MET A 1 15.92 5.46 7.11
C MET A 1 14.41 5.28 7.13
N LYS A 2 13.64 6.30 7.54
CA LYS A 2 12.18 6.16 7.68
C LYS A 2 11.59 6.53 6.31
N ILE A 3 11.57 5.57 5.39
CA ILE A 3 11.02 5.77 4.04
C ILE A 3 9.60 6.33 4.19
N ASP A 4 9.32 7.45 3.51
CA ASP A 4 7.97 8.01 3.44
C ASP A 4 7.07 7.01 2.72
N TYR A 5 5.85 6.78 3.20
CA TYR A 5 4.95 5.78 2.61
C TYR A 5 4.62 6.11 1.14
N LEU A 6 4.65 7.39 0.76
CA LEU A 6 4.48 7.83 -0.62
C LEU A 6 5.70 7.46 -1.49
N GLU A 7 6.92 7.67 -0.97
CA GLU A 7 8.15 7.24 -1.65
C GLU A 7 8.15 5.72 -1.87
N LEU A 8 7.74 4.95 -0.87
CA LEU A 8 7.67 3.49 -0.96
C LEU A 8 6.74 3.02 -2.08
N ILE A 9 5.55 3.64 -2.20
CA ILE A 9 4.60 3.33 -3.27
C ILE A 9 5.20 3.66 -4.65
N ASN A 10 5.87 4.80 -4.77
CA ASN A 10 6.53 5.21 -6.00
C ASN A 10 7.69 4.28 -6.40
N GLU A 11 8.50 3.83 -5.43
CA GLU A 11 9.58 2.88 -5.72
C GLU A 11 9.02 1.54 -6.20
N ILE A 12 7.99 1.00 -5.54
CA ILE A 12 7.33 -0.25 -5.98
C ILE A 12 6.76 -0.09 -7.39
N ALA A 13 6.14 1.06 -7.70
CA ALA A 13 5.54 1.31 -9.01
C ALA A 13 6.53 1.17 -10.18
N LYS A 14 7.83 1.39 -9.96
CA LYS A 14 8.88 1.22 -11.00
C LYS A 14 9.03 -0.24 -11.47
N TYR A 15 8.63 -1.20 -10.64
CA TYR A 15 8.70 -2.64 -10.93
C TYR A 15 7.39 -3.19 -11.52
N LYS A 16 6.34 -2.38 -11.63
CA LYS A 16 4.99 -2.81 -12.02
C LYS A 16 4.60 -2.32 -13.40
N ALA A 17 3.62 -2.98 -14.01
CA ALA A 17 3.08 -2.64 -15.32
C ALA A 17 1.58 -2.97 -15.41
N GLY A 18 0.89 -2.37 -16.39
CA GLY A 18 -0.54 -2.61 -16.61
C GLY A 18 -1.43 -2.10 -15.48
N GLU A 19 -2.44 -2.90 -15.10
CA GLU A 19 -3.43 -2.52 -14.08
C GLU A 19 -2.80 -2.27 -12.69
N GLU A 20 -1.75 -3.01 -12.33
CA GLU A 20 -1.13 -2.89 -11.00
C GLU A 20 -0.48 -1.50 -10.78
N ILE A 21 0.13 -0.91 -11.82
CA ILE A 21 0.70 0.44 -11.70
C ILE A 21 -0.40 1.52 -11.66
N GLU A 22 -1.53 1.31 -12.33
CA GLU A 22 -2.69 2.22 -12.23
C GLU A 22 -3.26 2.22 -10.80
N ILE A 23 -3.42 1.03 -10.20
CA ILE A 23 -3.87 0.90 -8.81
C ILE A 23 -2.87 1.54 -7.83
N LEU A 24 -1.56 1.38 -8.04
CA LEU A 24 -0.56 2.02 -7.19
C LEU A 24 -0.62 3.55 -7.24
N ARG A 25 -0.86 4.14 -8.42
CA ARG A 25 -1.07 5.59 -8.57
C ARG A 25 -2.32 6.05 -7.83
N ASP A 26 -3.40 5.30 -7.97
CA ASP A 26 -4.66 5.52 -7.26
C ASP A 26 -4.51 5.47 -5.73
N VAL A 27 -3.66 4.56 -5.23
CA VAL A 27 -3.30 4.48 -3.81
C VAL A 27 -2.48 5.70 -3.41
N TYR A 28 -1.48 6.08 -4.22
CA TYR A 28 -0.64 7.25 -3.97
C TYR A 28 -1.48 8.52 -3.81
N GLU A 29 -2.31 8.84 -4.80
CA GLU A 29 -3.14 10.05 -4.82
C GLU A 29 -4.08 10.11 -3.61
N GLN A 30 -4.73 8.98 -3.27
CA GLN A 30 -5.60 8.90 -2.08
C GLN A 30 -4.84 9.23 -0.79
N LEU A 31 -3.62 8.69 -0.63
CA LEU A 31 -2.84 8.89 0.59
C LEU A 31 -2.24 10.30 0.67
N GLU A 32 -1.82 10.84 -0.48
CA GLU A 32 -1.32 12.21 -0.60
C GLU A 32 -2.42 13.22 -0.24
N GLU A 33 -3.62 13.08 -0.80
CA GLU A 33 -4.77 13.94 -0.53
C GLU A 33 -5.18 13.90 0.95
N ALA A 34 -5.22 12.70 1.55
CA ALA A 34 -5.61 12.54 2.95
C ALA A 34 -4.56 13.12 3.91
N GLY A 35 -3.28 13.03 3.56
CA GLY A 35 -2.16 13.36 4.43
C GLY A 35 -2.09 12.49 5.70
N ILE A 36 -0.98 12.61 6.43
CA ILE A 36 -0.70 11.75 7.58
C ILE A 36 -1.74 11.88 8.72
N ASP A 37 -2.29 13.08 8.92
CA ASP A 37 -3.32 13.32 9.94
C ASP A 37 -4.67 12.73 9.54
N GLY A 38 -5.04 12.82 8.26
CA GLY A 38 -6.22 12.17 7.72
C GLY A 38 -6.15 10.66 7.84
N ILE A 39 -4.99 10.07 7.51
CA ILE A 39 -4.74 8.62 7.62
C ILE A 39 -4.88 8.12 9.06
N LYS A 40 -4.39 8.90 10.04
CA LYS A 40 -4.48 8.54 11.47
C LYS A 40 -5.89 8.65 12.03
N LYS A 41 -6.66 9.64 11.57
CA LYS A 41 -8.00 9.93 12.09
C LYS A 41 -9.09 9.09 11.45
N ASP A 42 -8.97 8.79 10.16
CA ASP A 42 -9.96 8.00 9.43
C ASP A 42 -9.31 6.86 8.65
N ARG A 43 -9.84 5.66 8.90
CA ARG A 43 -9.44 4.42 8.27
C ARG A 43 -9.92 4.30 6.82
N SER A 44 -10.91 5.08 6.41
CA SER A 44 -11.45 5.09 5.05
C SER A 44 -10.47 5.70 4.05
N ASN A 45 -9.68 6.68 4.51
CA ASN A 45 -8.67 7.45 3.75
C ASN A 45 -7.51 6.61 3.17
N TRP A 46 -7.42 5.34 3.51
CA TRP A 46 -6.38 4.42 3.02
C TRP A 46 -6.96 3.03 2.75
N SER A 47 -8.23 3.02 2.35
CA SER A 47 -8.95 1.81 1.93
C SER A 47 -8.34 1.18 0.68
N LYS A 48 -7.88 1.99 -0.28
CA LYS A 48 -7.20 1.49 -1.48
C LYS A 48 -5.87 0.81 -1.13
N LEU A 49 -5.11 1.34 -0.16
CA LEU A 49 -3.87 0.71 0.31
C LEU A 49 -4.11 -0.70 0.85
N ARG A 50 -5.18 -0.92 1.65
CA ARG A 50 -5.52 -2.26 2.14
C ARG A 50 -5.91 -3.21 1.03
N TYR A 51 -6.65 -2.70 0.04
CA TYR A 51 -7.08 -3.50 -1.09
C TYR A 51 -5.88 -3.91 -1.96
N TYR A 52 -4.99 -2.97 -2.27
CA TYR A 52 -3.73 -3.25 -2.94
C TYR A 52 -2.91 -4.29 -2.18
N PHE A 53 -2.74 -4.12 -0.86
CA PHE A 53 -2.03 -5.08 -0.03
C PHE A 53 -2.61 -6.49 -0.12
N ALA A 54 -3.93 -6.61 -0.03
CA ALA A 54 -4.61 -7.90 -0.09
C ALA A 54 -4.53 -8.54 -1.47
N LEU A 55 -4.52 -7.75 -2.54
CA LEU A 55 -4.44 -8.29 -3.91
C LEU A 55 -3.02 -8.71 -4.31
N TYR A 56 -2.03 -7.86 -4.04
CA TYR A 56 -0.71 -7.95 -4.67
C TYR A 56 0.42 -8.32 -3.72
N ILE A 57 0.19 -8.30 -2.40
CA ILE A 57 1.22 -8.59 -1.40
C ILE A 57 0.86 -9.81 -0.55
N ASP A 58 -0.34 -9.84 0.04
CA ASP A 58 -0.80 -10.96 0.87
C ASP A 58 -2.26 -11.32 0.57
N GLY A 59 -2.42 -12.21 -0.42
CA GLY A 59 -3.71 -12.79 -0.84
C GLY A 59 -4.52 -13.43 0.28
N SER A 60 -3.89 -13.84 1.39
CA SER A 60 -4.62 -14.42 2.51
C SER A 60 -5.58 -13.42 3.17
N GLN A 61 -5.30 -12.11 3.07
CA GLN A 61 -6.11 -11.04 3.63
C GLN A 61 -7.46 -10.84 2.92
N LEU A 62 -7.62 -11.38 1.72
CA LEU A 62 -8.90 -11.38 1.01
C LEU A 62 -9.92 -12.31 1.68
N ARG A 63 -9.47 -13.36 2.37
CA ARG A 63 -10.36 -14.30 3.05
C ARG A 63 -11.13 -13.59 4.16
N ASN A 64 -12.44 -13.75 4.17
CA ASN A 64 -13.35 -13.13 5.14
C ASN A 64 -13.18 -11.60 5.25
N SER A 65 -12.72 -10.93 4.18
CA SER A 65 -12.46 -9.49 4.16
C SER A 65 -11.54 -9.01 5.28
N ALA A 66 -10.59 -9.85 5.71
CA ALA A 66 -9.65 -9.53 6.79
C ALA A 66 -8.87 -8.24 6.53
N TYR A 67 -8.59 -7.94 5.25
CA TYR A 67 -7.93 -6.71 4.82
C TYR A 67 -8.57 -5.43 5.37
N THR A 68 -9.89 -5.41 5.59
CA THR A 68 -10.62 -4.25 6.16
C THR A 68 -10.14 -3.84 7.55
N LYS A 69 -9.48 -4.75 8.27
CA LYS A 69 -8.97 -4.55 9.62
C LYS A 69 -7.46 -4.25 9.67
N LEU A 70 -6.75 -4.32 8.54
CA LEU A 70 -5.32 -4.05 8.49
C LEU A 70 -5.02 -2.64 9.00
N LEU A 71 -3.94 -2.50 9.77
CA LEU A 71 -3.41 -1.23 10.23
C LEU A 71 -2.50 -0.61 9.16
N PHE A 72 -2.42 0.71 9.13
CA PHE A 72 -1.69 1.43 8.08
C PHE A 72 -0.21 1.06 8.13
N ILE A 73 0.31 0.98 9.36
CA ILE A 73 1.69 0.57 9.62
C ILE A 73 1.98 -0.86 9.19
N ASP A 74 1.01 -1.77 9.24
CA ASP A 74 1.20 -3.16 8.80
C ASP A 74 1.27 -3.22 7.28
N CYS A 75 0.42 -2.45 6.58
CA CYS A 75 0.50 -2.30 5.14
C CYS A 75 1.88 -1.73 4.72
N VAL A 76 2.36 -0.68 5.38
CA VAL A 76 3.66 -0.06 5.08
C VAL A 76 4.82 -1.03 5.31
N LYS A 77 4.80 -1.80 6.40
CA LYS A 77 5.84 -2.80 6.67
C LYS A 77 5.86 -3.90 5.61
N GLY A 78 4.70 -4.38 5.17
CA GLY A 78 4.67 -5.40 4.12
C GLY A 78 5.04 -4.83 2.75
N LEU A 79 4.72 -3.57 2.44
CA LEU A 79 5.23 -2.87 1.25
C LEU A 79 6.77 -2.77 1.27
N GLN A 80 7.38 -2.44 2.42
CA GLN A 80 8.84 -2.40 2.56
C GLN A 80 9.46 -3.76 2.25
N LYS A 81 8.91 -4.82 2.86
CA LYS A 81 9.35 -6.19 2.58
C LYS A 81 9.17 -6.56 1.11
N HIS A 82 8.06 -6.17 0.50
CA HIS A 82 7.77 -6.44 -0.92
C HIS A 82 8.76 -5.72 -1.84
N LEU A 83 9.11 -4.46 -1.55
CA LEU A 83 10.16 -3.75 -2.29
C LEU A 83 11.52 -4.44 -2.15
N ASP A 84 11.90 -4.84 -0.92
CA ASP A 84 13.14 -5.58 -0.68
C ASP A 84 13.21 -6.91 -1.45
N GLU A 85 12.05 -7.54 -1.71
CA GLU A 85 11.95 -8.77 -2.51
C GLU A 85 12.09 -8.47 -4.01
N LEU A 86 11.51 -7.37 -4.50
CA LEU A 86 11.62 -6.92 -5.89
C LEU A 86 13.04 -6.48 -6.25
N GLU A 87 13.76 -5.82 -5.34
CA GLU A 87 15.14 -5.34 -5.54
C GLU A 87 16.20 -6.46 -5.54
N LYS A 88 15.85 -7.65 -5.04
CA LYS A 88 16.75 -8.81 -5.00
C LYS A 88 16.74 -9.65 -6.28
N VAL A 89 15.86 -9.31 -7.22
CA VAL A 89 15.70 -9.98 -8.53
C VAL A 89 16.52 -9.26 -9.58
#